data_AF-A0A968SR60-F1
#
_entry.id   AF-A0A968SR60-F1
#
_cell.length_a   1.000
_cell.length_b   1.000
_cell.length_c   1.000
_cell.angle_alpha   90.00
_cell.angle_beta   90.00
_cell.angle_gamma   90.00
#
_symmetry.space_group_name_H-M   'P 1'
#
loop_
_entity.id
_entity.type
_entity.pdbx_description
1 polymer ?
#
loop_
_entity_poly.entity_id
_entity_poly.type
_entity_poly.pdbx_seq_one_letter_code
_entity_poly.pdbx_strand_id
1 'polypeptide(L)'
;RPGAPCLRWQFVGGRDERDSMYHQGPAWAWLIGPFVSAHLRVYGDKAAARRYLLPLMQHLDDAGLGSISELFDGQPPYTPRGAIAQAWSVAEVVRTWYETLE
;
A
#
# COMPACT_ATOMS: atom_id res chain seq x y z
N ARG A 1 -14.76 6.42 3.46
CA ARG A 1 -15.50 5.45 4.29
C ARG A 1 -16.08 4.38 3.36
N PRO A 2 -16.09 3.09 3.72
CA PRO A 2 -16.82 2.07 2.96
C PRO A 2 -18.27 2.53 2.79
N GLY A 3 -18.75 2.64 1.54
CA GLY A 3 -20.10 3.13 1.20
C GLY A 3 -20.23 4.58 0.75
N ALA A 4 -19.15 5.35 0.60
CA ALA A 4 -19.23 6.68 -0.01
C ALA A 4 -19.59 6.59 -1.51
N PRO A 5 -20.43 7.49 -2.07
CA PRO A 5 -20.89 7.41 -3.46
C PRO A 5 -19.76 7.43 -4.51
N CYS A 6 -18.66 8.11 -4.17
CA CYS A 6 -17.47 8.23 -5.01
C CYS A 6 -16.46 7.08 -4.83
N LEU A 7 -16.72 6.12 -3.93
CA LEU A 7 -15.81 5.01 -3.68
C LEU A 7 -15.75 4.10 -4.91
N ARG A 8 -14.54 3.84 -5.39
CA ARG A 8 -14.25 3.00 -6.55
C ARG A 8 -13.09 2.07 -6.19
N TRP A 9 -13.40 0.80 -6.06
CA TRP A 9 -12.44 -0.19 -5.57
C TRP A 9 -11.39 -0.60 -6.59
N GLN A 10 -11.67 -0.45 -7.89
CA GLN A 10 -10.74 -0.79 -8.96
C GLN A 10 -10.27 0.48 -9.66
N PHE A 11 -8.95 0.63 -9.80
CA PHE A 11 -8.34 1.77 -10.48
C PHE A 11 -8.17 1.49 -11.97
N VAL A 12 -9.25 1.64 -12.73
CA VAL A 12 -9.33 1.32 -14.16
C VAL A 12 -9.99 2.45 -14.95
N GLY A 13 -9.97 2.36 -16.28
CA GLY A 13 -10.58 3.36 -17.17
C GLY A 13 -9.56 4.35 -17.74
N GLY A 14 -10.08 5.40 -18.38
CA GLY A 14 -9.31 6.50 -18.97
C GLY A 14 -8.67 7.41 -17.93
N ARG A 15 -8.01 8.48 -18.40
CA ARG A 15 -7.33 9.44 -17.50
C ARG A 15 -8.31 10.09 -16.50
N ASP A 16 -9.41 10.64 -16.99
CA ASP A 16 -10.36 11.38 -16.15
C ASP A 16 -11.05 10.48 -15.12
N GLU A 17 -11.37 9.25 -15.52
CA GLU A 17 -11.93 8.24 -14.62
C GLU A 17 -10.94 7.90 -13.51
N ARG A 18 -9.68 7.62 -13.86
CA ARG A 18 -8.63 7.32 -12.89
C ARG A 18 -8.33 8.50 -11.97
N ASP A 19 -8.25 9.71 -12.49
CA ASP A 19 -8.03 10.92 -11.67
C ASP A 19 -9.14 11.09 -10.62
N SER A 20 -10.40 10.75 -10.96
CA SER A 20 -11.52 10.77 -10.01
C SER A 20 -11.43 9.70 -8.91
N MET A 21 -10.74 8.58 -9.19
CA MET A 21 -10.60 7.43 -8.28
C MET A 21 -9.34 7.49 -7.42
N TYR A 22 -8.35 8.30 -7.80
CA TYR A 22 -6.97 8.27 -7.30
C TYR A 22 -6.81 8.35 -5.77
N HIS A 23 -7.81 8.95 -5.09
CA HIS A 23 -7.88 9.05 -3.64
C HIS A 23 -9.19 8.50 -3.04
N GLN A 24 -9.97 7.73 -3.81
CA GLN A 24 -11.32 7.30 -3.45
C GLN A 24 -11.51 5.79 -3.65
N GLY A 25 -10.60 4.97 -3.13
CA GLY A 25 -10.77 3.52 -3.04
C GLY A 25 -9.51 2.69 -3.22
N PRO A 26 -8.63 2.99 -4.19
CA PRO A 26 -7.32 2.36 -4.29
C PRO A 26 -6.48 2.65 -3.04
N ALA A 27 -5.70 1.66 -2.62
CA ALA A 27 -4.79 1.78 -1.49
C ALA A 27 -3.42 2.24 -1.97
N TRP A 28 -2.95 3.36 -1.43
CA TRP A 28 -1.58 3.84 -1.63
C TRP A 28 -0.62 3.03 -0.79
N ALA A 29 0.40 2.45 -1.42
CA ALA A 29 1.30 1.52 -0.73
C ALA A 29 2.15 2.21 0.35
N TRP A 30 2.64 3.43 0.09
CA TRP A 30 3.44 4.20 1.07
C TRP A 30 2.73 4.45 2.41
N LEU A 31 1.39 4.44 2.45
CA LEU A 31 0.63 4.62 3.70
C LEU A 31 0.87 3.49 4.71
N ILE A 32 1.46 2.36 4.27
CA ILE A 32 1.87 1.29 5.18
C ILE A 32 2.86 1.79 6.23
N GLY A 33 3.73 2.73 5.88
CA GLY A 33 4.77 3.21 6.77
C GLY A 33 4.22 3.98 7.99
N PRO A 34 3.43 5.06 7.83
CA PRO A 34 2.82 5.72 8.97
C PRO A 34 1.86 4.79 9.73
N PHE A 35 1.18 3.87 9.06
CA PHE A 35 0.33 2.87 9.71
C PHE A 35 1.12 1.95 10.64
N VAL A 36 2.21 1.35 10.16
CA VAL A 36 3.07 0.44 10.95
C VAL A 36 3.72 1.18 12.12
N SER A 37 4.27 2.38 11.90
CA SER A 37 4.83 3.19 12.98
C SER A 37 3.79 3.55 14.04
N ALA A 38 2.56 3.89 13.64
CA ALA A 38 1.47 4.17 14.58
C ALA A 38 1.05 2.93 15.36
N HIS A 39 0.87 1.79 14.67
CA HIS A 39 0.54 0.52 15.30
C HIS A 39 1.60 0.11 16.33
N LEU A 40 2.89 0.20 15.97
CA LEU A 40 3.99 -0.11 16.89
C LEU A 40 3.97 0.80 18.12
N ARG A 41 3.71 2.11 17.97
CA ARG A 41 3.64 3.04 19.10
C ARG A 41 2.47 2.77 20.04
N VAL A 42 1.33 2.34 19.50
CA VAL A 42 0.13 2.07 20.30
C VAL A 42 0.23 0.75 21.06
N TYR A 43 0.75 -0.30 20.40
CA TYR A 43 0.70 -1.66 20.94
C TYR A 43 2.04 -2.18 21.45
N GLY A 44 3.17 -1.56 21.08
CA GLY A 44 4.52 -1.98 21.51
C GLY A 44 5.00 -3.31 20.92
N ASP A 45 4.20 -3.98 20.08
CA ASP A 45 4.51 -5.29 19.51
C ASP A 45 5.18 -5.15 18.13
N LYS A 46 6.51 -5.31 18.11
CA LYS A 46 7.33 -5.28 16.87
C LYS A 46 6.93 -6.38 15.90
N ALA A 47 6.64 -7.59 16.39
CA ALA A 47 6.30 -8.73 15.53
C ALA A 47 4.95 -8.52 14.86
N ALA A 48 3.93 -8.08 15.61
CA ALA A 48 2.62 -7.75 15.05
C ALA A 48 2.72 -6.60 14.03
N ALA A 49 3.47 -5.54 14.35
CA ALA A 49 3.68 -4.41 13.44
C ALA A 49 4.35 -4.85 12.11
N ARG A 50 5.38 -5.71 12.19
CA ARG A 50 6.08 -6.24 11.00
C ARG A 50 5.19 -7.10 10.10
N ARG A 51 4.21 -7.83 10.65
CA ARG A 51 3.33 -8.71 9.86
C ARG A 51 2.53 -7.94 8.79
N TYR A 52 2.26 -6.66 9.01
CA TYR A 52 1.58 -5.82 8.01
C TYR A 52 2.45 -5.52 6.78
N LEU A 53 3.77 -5.68 6.85
CA LEU A 53 4.68 -5.50 5.72
C LEU A 53 4.74 -6.74 4.80
N LEU A 54 4.34 -7.91 5.30
CA LEU A 54 4.50 -9.18 4.57
C LEU A 54 3.80 -9.23 3.20
N PRO A 55 2.57 -8.71 3.02
CA PRO A 55 1.95 -8.69 1.69
C PRO A 55 2.78 -7.91 0.66
N LEU A 56 3.46 -6.84 1.08
CA LEU A 56 4.33 -6.05 0.20
C LEU A 56 5.67 -6.75 -0.07
N MET A 57 6.11 -7.66 0.80
CA MET A 57 7.26 -8.54 0.51
C MET A 57 6.90 -9.57 -0.55
N GLN A 58 5.69 -10.12 -0.51
CA GLN A 58 5.20 -11.04 -1.54
C GLN A 58 5.06 -10.35 -2.90
N HIS A 59 4.66 -9.07 -2.89
CA HIS A 59 4.57 -8.24 -4.09
C HIS A 59 5.92 -8.01 -4.80
N LEU A 60 7.06 -8.21 -4.14
CA LEU A 60 8.38 -8.00 -4.78
C LEU A 60 8.63 -8.94 -5.97
N ASP A 61 7.90 -10.04 -6.05
CA ASP A 61 7.96 -11.01 -7.16
C ASP A 61 6.84 -10.81 -8.20
N ASP A 62 6.03 -9.74 -8.08
CA ASP A 62 4.90 -9.41 -8.97
C ASP A 62 5.01 -7.99 -9.55
N ALA A 63 4.40 -7.77 -10.72
CA ALA A 63 4.41 -6.55 -11.52
C ALA A 63 5.80 -5.99 -11.86
N GLY A 64 6.50 -5.39 -10.89
CA GLY A 64 7.84 -4.82 -11.00
C GLY A 64 8.81 -5.51 -10.05
N LEU A 65 9.60 -6.45 -10.57
CA LEU A 65 10.52 -7.26 -9.78
C LEU A 65 11.43 -6.41 -8.88
N GLY A 66 11.44 -6.73 -7.60
CA GLY A 66 12.22 -6.04 -6.57
C GLY A 66 11.74 -4.63 -6.25
N SER A 67 10.53 -4.25 -6.66
CA SER A 67 9.94 -2.93 -6.40
C SER A 67 8.51 -3.03 -5.85
N ILE A 68 7.98 -1.88 -5.43
CA ILE A 68 6.62 -1.76 -4.91
C ILE A 68 5.85 -0.77 -5.78
N SER A 69 4.68 -1.20 -6.25
CA SER A 69 3.79 -0.38 -7.06
C SER A 69 3.14 0.74 -6.24
N GLU A 70 2.74 1.80 -6.93
CA GLU A 70 2.18 3.02 -6.32
C GLU A 70 0.86 2.76 -5.58
N LEU A 71 -0.02 2.02 -6.25
CA LEU A 71 -1.40 1.77 -5.85
C LEU A 71 -1.72 0.29 -5.92
N PHE A 72 -2.70 -0.11 -5.12
CA PHE A 72 -3.36 -1.40 -5.21
C PHE A 72 -4.88 -1.20 -5.26
N ASP A 73 -5.59 -2.02 -6.03
CA ASP A 73 -7.06 -2.03 -5.99
C ASP A 73 -7.52 -2.25 -4.52
N GLY A 74 -8.59 -1.58 -4.10
CA GLY A 74 -9.09 -1.63 -2.71
C GLY A 74 -9.85 -2.91 -2.34
N GLN A 75 -9.96 -3.87 -3.26
CA GLN A 75 -10.62 -5.17 -3.06
C GLN A 75 -9.83 -6.30 -3.75
N PRO A 76 -9.98 -7.56 -3.33
CA PRO A 76 -9.36 -8.70 -3.99
C PRO A 76 -9.60 -8.69 -5.52
N PRO A 77 -8.59 -9.03 -6.34
CA PRO A 77 -7.30 -9.62 -5.95
C PRO A 77 -6.23 -8.60 -5.52
N TYR A 78 -6.59 -7.34 -5.23
CA TYR A 78 -5.66 -6.25 -4.87
C TYR A 78 -4.62 -6.00 -5.98
N THR A 79 -5.08 -5.94 -7.23
CA THR A 79 -4.21 -5.75 -8.40
C THR A 79 -3.29 -4.54 -8.21
N PRO A 80 -1.98 -4.63 -8.52
CA PRO A 80 -1.09 -3.48 -8.55
C PRO A 80 -1.47 -2.52 -9.68
N ARG A 81 -1.39 -1.21 -9.41
CA ARG A 81 -1.86 -0.12 -10.26
C ARG A 81 -0.91 1.08 -10.18
N GLY A 82 -1.12 2.04 -11.08
CA GLY A 82 -0.33 3.27 -11.12
C GLY A 82 1.10 3.00 -11.60
N ALA A 83 2.06 3.74 -11.04
CA ALA A 83 3.47 3.49 -11.33
C ALA A 83 3.90 2.10 -10.83
N ILE A 84 4.56 1.33 -11.71
CA ILE A 84 5.03 -0.02 -11.43
C ILE A 84 6.04 -0.08 -10.27
N ALA A 85 6.88 0.96 -10.16
CA ALA A 85 7.91 1.13 -9.15
C ALA A 85 7.82 2.56 -8.57
N GLN A 86 7.53 2.67 -7.28
CA GLN A 86 7.30 3.96 -6.63
C GLN A 86 8.22 4.14 -5.41
N ALA A 87 9.08 5.17 -5.48
CA ALA A 87 10.16 5.38 -4.52
C ALA A 87 9.67 5.58 -3.08
N TRP A 88 8.54 6.27 -2.86
CA TRP A 88 8.03 6.51 -1.51
C TRP A 88 7.54 5.23 -0.85
N SER A 89 6.92 4.34 -1.62
CA SER A 89 6.42 3.05 -1.13
C SER A 89 7.56 2.13 -0.73
N VAL A 90 8.62 2.06 -1.56
CA VAL A 90 9.85 1.35 -1.21
C VAL A 90 10.50 1.95 0.04
N ALA A 91 10.62 3.27 0.11
CA ALA A 91 11.23 3.95 1.25
C ALA A 91 10.47 3.70 2.56
N GLU A 92 9.14 3.75 2.54
CA GLU A 92 8.30 3.55 3.73
C GLU A 92 8.35 2.10 4.23
N VAL A 93 8.40 1.12 3.33
CA VAL A 93 8.59 -0.29 3.70
C VAL A 93 9.97 -0.52 4.31
N VAL A 94 11.03 -0.02 3.68
CA VAL A 94 12.40 -0.15 4.23
C VAL A 94 12.51 0.52 5.60
N ARG A 95 12.04 1.77 5.73
CA ARG A 95 12.06 2.52 6.98
C ARG A 95 11.40 1.74 8.12
N THR A 96 10.18 1.26 7.90
CA THR A 96 9.43 0.54 8.93
C THR A 96 9.90 -0.90 9.15
N TRP A 97 10.56 -1.50 8.16
CA TRP A 97 11.27 -2.75 8.36
C TRP A 97 12.36 -2.62 9.41
N TYR A 98 13.15 -1.53 9.34
CA TYR A 98 14.17 -1.20 10.33
C TYR A 98 13.57 -0.86 11.71
N GLU A 99 12.47 -0.10 11.76
CA GLU A 99 11.80 0.23 13.04
C GLU A 99 11.28 -1.01 13.79
N THR A 100 11.02 -2.10 13.07
CA THR A 100 10.51 -3.36 13.62
C THR A 100 11.58 -4.42 13.79
N LEU A 101 12.87 -4.11 13.56
CA LEU A 101 13.98 -5.02 13.91
C LEU A 101 14.07 -5.19 15.42
N GLU A 102 14.43 -6.41 15.84
CA GLU A 102 14.60 -6.77 17.24
C GLU A 102 15.67 -5.92 17.92
#